data_AF-A0A497TAP1-F1
#
_entry.id   AF-A0A497TAP1-F1
#
_cell.length_a   1.000
_cell.length_b   1.000
_cell.length_c   1.000
_cell.angle_alpha   90.00
_cell.angle_beta   90.00
_cell.angle_gamma   90.00
#
_symmetry.space_group_name_H-M   'P 1'
#
loop_
_entity.id
_entity.type
_entity.pdbx_description
1 polymer ?
#
loop_
_entity_poly.entity_id
_entity_poly.type
_entity_poly.pdbx_seq_one_letter_code
_entity_poly.pdbx_strand_id
1 'polypeptide(L)'
;MKKLVLSFFLGILVCFLAFQIYPLLLRYQLSSQLEELLSAEGRPGKVLAILPNGSLFQAIVQHPDGMAVYWLTQDGRLVQNPVSMPQLTRWLESRNHFLSCLQELNISFYGSTQYGEEARNATLLQIELLGGWEGLEGIYRSCDQNLSLCLDLGIEKVPFWVLPDRNLTGVLTLQELSNLTGCEI
;
A
#
# COMPACT_ATOMS: atom_id res chain seq x y z
N MET A 1 -37.20 2.85 -36.40
CA MET A 1 -35.73 2.92 -36.28
C MET A 1 -35.20 4.19 -35.60
N LYS A 2 -35.61 5.42 -35.98
CA LYS A 2 -35.08 6.66 -35.36
C LYS A 2 -35.26 6.79 -33.83
N LYS A 3 -36.38 6.31 -33.27
CA LYS A 3 -36.63 6.36 -31.82
C LYS A 3 -35.75 5.41 -31.00
N LEU A 4 -35.30 4.29 -31.58
CA LEU A 4 -34.48 3.29 -30.89
C LEU A 4 -33.02 3.77 -30.75
N VAL A 5 -32.49 4.41 -31.80
CA VAL A 5 -31.13 4.96 -31.82
C VAL A 5 -31.00 6.13 -30.82
N LEU A 6 -31.99 7.01 -30.74
CA LEU A 6 -31.98 8.14 -29.82
C LEU A 6 -31.97 7.71 -28.34
N SER A 7 -32.70 6.64 -27.99
CA SER A 7 -32.73 6.09 -26.63
C SER A 7 -31.39 5.45 -26.24
N PHE A 8 -30.69 4.85 -27.20
CA PHE A 8 -29.38 4.22 -26.96
C PHE A 8 -28.29 5.26 -26.70
N PHE A 9 -28.27 6.34 -27.49
CA PHE A 9 -27.33 7.46 -27.27
C PHE A 9 -27.59 8.20 -25.95
N LEU A 10 -28.86 8.36 -25.56
CA LEU A 10 -29.20 8.97 -24.27
C LEU A 10 -28.73 8.11 -23.08
N GLY A 11 -28.87 6.78 -23.18
CA GLY A 11 -28.38 5.84 -22.16
C GLY A 11 -26.86 5.88 -22.00
N ILE A 12 -26.11 5.91 -23.11
CA ILE A 12 -24.65 6.01 -23.10
C ILE A 12 -24.21 7.34 -22.48
N LEU A 13 -24.87 8.44 -22.83
CA LEU A 13 -24.55 9.77 -22.29
C LEU A 13 -24.76 9.83 -20.77
N VAL A 14 -25.84 9.24 -20.25
CA VAL A 14 -26.11 9.16 -18.80
C VAL A 14 -25.07 8.31 -18.08
N CYS A 15 -24.70 7.15 -18.62
CA CYS A 15 -23.64 6.31 -18.04
C CYS A 15 -22.28 7.01 -18.04
N PHE A 16 -21.95 7.72 -19.12
CA PHE A 16 -20.69 8.46 -19.21
C PHE A 16 -20.62 9.62 -18.21
N LEU A 17 -21.72 10.37 -18.06
CA LEU A 17 -21.80 11.43 -17.04
C LEU A 17 -21.75 10.86 -15.62
N ALA A 18 -22.46 9.78 -15.34
CA ALA A 18 -22.41 9.10 -14.04
C ALA A 18 -20.98 8.65 -13.68
N PHE A 19 -20.26 8.10 -14.65
CA PHE A 19 -18.87 7.67 -14.46
C PHE A 19 -17.91 8.82 -14.13
N GLN A 20 -18.12 9.99 -14.74
CA GLN A 20 -17.28 11.18 -14.50
C GLN A 20 -17.61 11.88 -13.17
N ILE A 21 -18.89 11.90 -12.77
CA ILE A 21 -19.35 12.65 -11.59
C ILE A 21 -19.21 11.83 -10.29
N TYR A 22 -19.35 10.51 -10.36
CA TYR A 22 -19.25 9.62 -9.21
C TYR A 22 -17.97 9.80 -8.35
N PRO A 23 -16.74 9.87 -8.92
CA PRO A 23 -15.54 10.05 -8.10
C PRO A 23 -15.48 11.42 -7.41
N LEU A 24 -16.08 12.46 -7.99
CA LEU A 24 -16.20 13.78 -7.37
C LEU A 24 -17.18 13.78 -6.20
N LEU A 25 -18.34 13.15 -6.38
CA LEU A 25 -19.35 12.98 -5.33
C LEU A 25 -18.80 12.18 -4.14
N LEU A 26 -18.10 11.08 -4.42
CA LEU A 26 -17.49 10.24 -3.38
C LEU A 26 -16.46 11.02 -2.55
N ARG A 27 -15.58 11.80 -3.21
CA ARG A 27 -14.59 12.64 -2.51
C ARG A 27 -15.24 13.67 -1.61
N TYR A 28 -16.28 14.34 -2.10
CA TYR A 28 -17.02 15.33 -1.32
C TYR A 28 -17.70 14.70 -0.10
N GLN A 29 -18.30 13.52 -0.27
CA GLN A 29 -18.95 12.80 0.82
C GLN A 29 -17.92 12.36 1.88
N LEU A 30 -16.80 11.79 1.47
CA LEU A 30 -15.73 11.36 2.38
C LEU A 30 -15.10 12.54 3.13
N SER A 31 -14.92 13.69 2.48
CA SER A 31 -14.40 14.88 3.16
C SER A 31 -15.36 15.37 4.23
N SER A 32 -16.66 15.47 3.92
CA SER A 32 -17.66 15.95 4.88
C SER A 32 -17.77 15.03 6.09
N GLN A 33 -17.77 13.71 5.86
CA GLN A 33 -17.83 12.71 6.94
C GLN A 33 -16.60 12.78 7.84
N LEU A 34 -15.41 12.91 7.25
CA LEU A 34 -14.18 13.01 8.02
C LEU A 34 -14.14 14.31 8.85
N GLU A 35 -14.52 15.46 8.28
CA GLU A 35 -14.56 16.73 9.03
C GLU A 35 -15.56 16.68 10.21
N GLU A 36 -16.71 16.02 10.03
CA GLU A 36 -17.70 15.81 11.09
C GLU A 36 -17.16 14.91 12.20
N LEU A 37 -16.56 13.77 11.85
CA LEU A 37 -15.94 12.84 12.79
C LEU A 37 -14.84 13.52 13.61
N LEU A 38 -13.97 14.29 12.94
CA LEU A 38 -12.87 15.02 13.57
C LEU A 38 -13.38 16.10 14.54
N SER A 39 -14.46 16.78 14.17
CA SER A 39 -15.10 17.77 15.03
C SER A 39 -15.74 17.11 16.26
N ALA A 40 -16.39 15.95 16.09
CA ALA A 40 -16.97 15.18 17.19
C ALA A 40 -15.92 14.65 18.17
N GLU A 41 -14.73 14.31 17.69
CA GLU A 41 -13.59 13.89 18.51
C GLU A 41 -12.81 15.05 19.15
N GLY A 42 -13.26 16.30 18.99
CA GLY A 42 -12.59 17.48 19.55
C GLY A 42 -11.26 17.82 18.87
N ARG A 43 -11.03 17.29 17.66
CA ARG A 43 -9.83 17.53 16.84
C ARG A 43 -10.24 18.12 15.48
N PRO A 44 -10.86 19.32 15.45
CA PRO A 44 -11.35 19.88 14.20
C PRO A 44 -10.21 20.03 13.18
N GLY A 45 -10.47 19.66 11.94
CA GLY A 45 -9.51 19.74 10.85
C GLY A 45 -10.23 19.93 9.53
N LYS A 46 -9.59 20.64 8.60
CA LYS A 46 -10.10 20.87 7.26
C LYS A 46 -9.48 19.88 6.28
N VAL A 47 -10.29 19.15 5.53
CA VAL A 47 -9.79 18.22 4.52
C VAL A 47 -9.31 19.01 3.30
N LEU A 48 -8.04 18.87 2.97
CA LEU A 48 -7.42 19.53 1.81
C LEU A 48 -7.51 18.68 0.55
N ALA A 49 -7.30 17.37 0.69
CA ALA A 49 -7.29 16.43 -0.41
C ALA A 49 -7.66 15.02 0.05
N ILE A 50 -8.28 14.26 -0.86
CA ILE A 50 -8.50 12.82 -0.72
C ILE A 50 -7.93 12.14 -1.96
N LEU A 51 -6.91 11.32 -1.76
CA LEU A 51 -6.16 10.61 -2.80
C LEU A 51 -6.50 9.12 -2.72
N PRO A 52 -6.85 8.46 -3.85
CA PRO A 52 -7.00 7.02 -3.86
C PRO A 52 -5.62 6.34 -3.70
N ASN A 53 -5.54 5.31 -2.85
CA ASN A 53 -4.35 4.49 -2.67
C ASN A 53 -4.76 3.01 -2.44
N GLY A 54 -4.78 2.24 -3.53
CA GLY A 54 -5.22 0.85 -3.51
C GLY A 54 -6.70 0.69 -3.11
N SER A 55 -6.96 -0.10 -2.06
CA SER A 55 -8.30 -0.28 -1.48
C SER A 55 -8.72 0.82 -0.50
N LEU A 56 -7.80 1.75 -0.20
CA LEU A 56 -7.99 2.82 0.78
C LEU A 56 -7.93 4.20 0.11
N PHE A 57 -8.35 5.21 0.87
CA PHE A 57 -8.22 6.61 0.55
C PHE A 57 -7.32 7.31 1.58
N GLN A 58 -6.41 8.13 1.11
CA GLN A 58 -5.55 8.95 1.94
C GLN A 58 -6.12 10.38 1.99
N ALA A 59 -6.55 10.81 3.16
CA ALA A 59 -7.06 12.16 3.39
C ALA A 59 -5.98 13.03 4.06
N ILE A 60 -5.63 14.14 3.41
CA ILE A 60 -4.72 15.15 3.95
C ILE A 60 -5.57 16.20 4.64
N VAL A 61 -5.35 16.38 5.95
CA VAL A 61 -6.16 17.25 6.80
C VAL A 61 -5.27 18.30 7.45
N GLN A 62 -5.72 19.55 7.40
CA GLN A 62 -5.11 20.67 8.11
C GLN A 62 -5.79 20.87 9.46
N HIS A 63 -5.05 20.65 10.54
CA HIS A 63 -5.43 21.00 11.91
C HIS A 63 -4.76 22.32 12.35
N PRO A 64 -5.17 22.90 13.49
CA PRO A 64 -4.51 24.08 14.06
C PRO A 64 -3.03 23.87 14.42
N ASP A 65 -2.65 22.63 14.76
CA ASP A 65 -1.31 22.21 15.20
C ASP A 65 -0.43 21.65 14.07
N GLY A 66 -0.98 21.47 12.87
CA GLY A 66 -0.23 21.01 11.70
C GLY A 66 -1.08 20.24 10.69
N MET A 67 -0.42 19.58 9.75
CA MET A 67 -1.08 18.67 8.82
C MET A 67 -0.99 17.23 9.34
N ALA A 68 -2.06 16.46 9.14
CA ALA A 68 -2.12 15.04 9.45
C ALA A 68 -2.69 14.26 8.26
N VAL A 69 -2.33 12.99 8.18
CA VAL A 69 -2.85 12.07 7.17
C VAL A 69 -3.73 11.03 7.83
N TYR A 70 -4.92 10.86 7.28
CA TYR A 70 -5.91 9.88 7.69
C TYR A 70 -6.10 8.85 6.58
N TRP A 71 -6.23 7.59 6.97
CA TRP A 71 -6.55 6.50 6.06
C TRP A 71 -8.01 6.12 6.21
N LEU A 72 -8.74 6.17 5.10
CA LEU A 72 -10.16 5.93 5.01
C LEU A 72 -10.44 4.70 4.15
N THR A 73 -11.41 3.88 4.56
CA THR A 73 -12.01 2.87 3.70
C THR A 73 -12.95 3.51 2.66
N GLN A 74 -13.42 2.73 1.68
CA GLN A 74 -14.39 3.21 0.69
C GLN A 74 -15.72 3.67 1.30
N ASP A 75 -16.08 3.14 2.47
CA ASP A 75 -17.26 3.54 3.25
C ASP A 75 -16.98 4.65 4.28
N GLY A 76 -15.79 5.26 4.24
CA GLY A 76 -15.46 6.45 5.05
C GLY A 76 -15.02 6.17 6.49
N ARG A 77 -14.68 4.92 6.83
CA ARG A 77 -14.18 4.57 8.16
C ARG A 77 -12.68 4.80 8.25
N LEU A 78 -12.24 5.33 9.40
CA LEU A 78 -10.83 5.47 9.73
C LEU A 78 -10.20 4.09 9.97
N VAL A 79 -9.13 3.80 9.25
CA VAL A 79 -8.39 2.53 9.37
C VAL A 79 -7.31 2.61 10.44
N GLN A 80 -6.74 3.78 10.70
CA GLN A 80 -5.68 3.99 11.69
C GLN A 80 -5.77 5.39 12.34
N ASN A 81 -5.17 5.52 13.53
CA ASN A 81 -4.99 6.80 14.21
C ASN A 81 -4.21 7.78 13.30
N PRO A 82 -4.51 9.10 13.36
CA PRO A 82 -3.80 10.09 12.57
C PRO A 82 -2.30 10.02 12.84
N VAL A 83 -1.53 9.85 11.77
CA VAL A 83 -0.09 10.04 11.81
C VAL A 83 0.14 11.50 11.43
N SER A 84 0.79 12.26 12.32
CA SER A 84 1.17 13.64 11.98
C SER A 84 2.13 13.63 10.78
N MET A 85 2.04 14.62 9.89
CA MET A 85 2.90 14.67 8.70
C MET A 85 4.40 14.52 9.02
N PRO A 86 4.96 15.19 10.06
CA PRO A 86 6.36 14.97 10.44
C PRO A 86 6.68 13.57 10.96
N GLN A 87 5.70 12.83 11.52
CA GLN A 87 5.90 11.43 11.90
C GLN A 87 5.82 10.51 10.68
N LEU A 88 4.93 10.79 9.73
CA LEU A 88 4.82 10.05 8.47
C LEU A 88 6.08 10.21 7.63
N THR A 89 6.57 11.44 7.46
CA THR A 89 7.82 11.70 6.73
C THR A 89 8.99 10.97 7.36
N ARG A 90 9.15 11.05 8.69
CA ARG A 90 10.21 10.31 9.39
C ARG A 90 10.09 8.81 9.21
N TRP A 91 8.88 8.27 9.28
CA TRP A 91 8.66 6.83 9.05
C TRP A 91 9.00 6.43 7.60
N LEU A 92 8.60 7.22 6.61
CA LEU A 92 8.94 6.97 5.20
C LEU A 92 10.44 7.07 4.94
N GLU A 93 11.11 8.08 5.51
CA GLU A 93 12.56 8.23 5.42
C GLU A 93 13.29 7.04 6.04
N SER A 94 12.88 6.62 7.24
CA SER A 94 13.46 5.49 7.94
C SER A 94 13.25 4.17 7.19
N ARG A 95 12.03 3.96 6.67
CA ARG A 95 11.73 2.82 5.80
C ARG A 95 12.60 2.82 4.55
N ASN A 96 12.70 3.94 3.85
CA ASN A 96 13.49 4.03 2.62
C ASN A 96 14.97 3.78 2.90
N HIS A 97 15.50 4.31 4.01
CA HIS A 97 16.86 4.04 4.47
C HIS A 97 17.07 2.56 4.77
N PHE A 98 16.12 1.92 5.46
CA PHE A 98 16.15 0.49 5.74
C PHE A 98 16.20 -0.35 4.46
N LEU A 99 15.31 -0.08 3.49
CA LEU A 99 15.28 -0.79 2.21
C LEU A 99 16.55 -0.55 1.36
N SER A 100 17.05 0.69 1.33
CA SER A 100 18.33 1.00 0.65
C SER A 100 19.49 0.23 1.28
N CYS A 101 19.56 0.16 2.61
CA CYS A 101 20.58 -0.65 3.31
C CYS A 101 20.51 -2.13 2.94
N LEU A 102 19.30 -2.73 2.90
CA LEU A 102 19.14 -4.12 2.44
C LEU A 102 19.66 -4.31 1.01
N GLN A 103 19.35 -3.37 0.12
CA GLN A 103 19.80 -3.41 -1.26
C GLN A 103 21.33 -3.27 -1.40
N GLU A 104 21.96 -2.37 -0.63
CA GLU A 104 23.42 -2.19 -0.61
C GLU A 104 24.15 -3.47 -0.14
N LEU A 105 23.54 -4.21 0.78
CA LEU A 105 24.03 -5.51 1.25
C LEU A 105 23.71 -6.66 0.27
N ASN A 106 23.12 -6.38 -0.89
CA ASN A 106 22.64 -7.37 -1.86
C ASN A 106 21.67 -8.40 -1.25
N ILE A 107 20.90 -7.98 -0.25
CA ILE A 107 19.90 -8.84 0.37
C ILE A 107 18.69 -8.89 -0.54
N SER A 108 18.21 -10.10 -0.79
CA SER A 108 17.02 -10.33 -1.60
C SER A 108 16.11 -11.35 -0.97
N PHE A 109 14.82 -11.26 -1.26
CA PHE A 109 13.88 -12.34 -1.00
C PHE A 109 13.15 -12.76 -2.26
N TYR A 110 12.94 -14.07 -2.36
CA TYR A 110 12.27 -14.74 -3.44
C TYR A 110 10.87 -15.10 -3.00
N GLY A 111 9.88 -14.79 -3.83
CA GLY A 111 8.46 -15.01 -3.52
C GLY A 111 7.67 -15.53 -4.70
N SER A 112 6.48 -16.05 -4.44
CA SER A 112 5.50 -16.41 -5.45
C SER A 112 4.18 -15.75 -5.11
N THR A 113 3.51 -15.19 -6.11
CA THR A 113 2.17 -14.60 -5.98
C THR A 113 1.10 -15.40 -6.73
N GLN A 114 1.51 -16.43 -7.48
CA GLN A 114 0.61 -17.21 -8.34
C GLN A 114 0.50 -18.68 -7.92
N TYR A 115 1.54 -19.26 -7.33
CA TYR A 115 1.60 -20.70 -7.05
C TYR A 115 1.44 -21.01 -5.57
N GLY A 116 0.43 -21.82 -5.23
CA GLY A 116 0.17 -22.27 -3.87
C GLY A 116 -0.41 -21.17 -2.98
N GLU A 117 -1.53 -21.44 -2.33
CA GLU A 117 -2.19 -20.45 -1.47
C GLU A 117 -1.30 -20.01 -0.30
N GLU A 118 -0.63 -20.97 0.35
CA GLU A 118 0.28 -20.71 1.47
C GLU A 118 1.47 -19.84 1.03
N ALA A 119 2.14 -20.22 -0.06
CA ALA A 119 3.28 -19.50 -0.61
C ALA A 119 2.90 -18.07 -1.05
N ARG A 120 1.75 -17.90 -1.70
CA ARG A 120 1.20 -16.60 -2.06
C ARG A 120 0.94 -15.74 -0.83
N ASN A 121 0.22 -16.27 0.15
CA ASN A 121 -0.18 -15.50 1.33
C ASN A 121 1.05 -15.08 2.15
N ALA A 122 2.05 -15.98 2.30
CA ALA A 122 3.30 -15.66 2.97
C ALA A 122 4.12 -14.61 2.22
N THR A 123 4.19 -14.68 0.88
CA THR A 123 4.88 -13.68 0.06
C THR A 123 4.21 -12.31 0.18
N LEU A 124 2.87 -12.25 0.06
CA LEU A 124 2.12 -10.99 0.20
C LEU A 124 2.26 -10.40 1.60
N LEU A 125 2.26 -11.23 2.64
CA LEU A 125 2.49 -10.78 4.01
C LEU A 125 3.90 -10.18 4.17
N GLN A 126 4.92 -10.79 3.58
CA GLN A 126 6.28 -10.24 3.62
C GLN A 126 6.36 -8.86 2.96
N ILE A 127 5.69 -8.68 1.81
CA ILE A 127 5.62 -7.40 1.10
C ILE A 127 4.92 -6.34 1.96
N GLU A 128 3.80 -6.71 2.60
CA GLU A 128 3.08 -5.81 3.49
C GLU A 128 3.94 -5.37 4.69
N LEU A 129 4.70 -6.28 5.29
CA LEU A 129 5.63 -5.95 6.38
C LEU A 129 6.75 -4.99 5.95
N LEU A 130 7.13 -5.02 4.66
CA LEU A 130 8.09 -4.07 4.08
C LEU A 130 7.43 -2.75 3.63
N GLY A 131 6.14 -2.56 3.91
CA GLY A 131 5.37 -1.36 3.56
C GLY A 131 4.87 -1.32 2.11
N GLY A 132 4.69 -2.49 1.49
CA GLY A 132 4.14 -2.63 0.14
C GLY A 132 5.21 -2.78 -0.95
N TRP A 133 4.75 -2.74 -2.21
CA TRP A 133 5.59 -3.00 -3.40
C TRP A 133 6.63 -1.91 -3.70
N GLU A 134 6.37 -0.68 -3.26
CA GLU A 134 7.21 0.47 -3.57
C GLU A 134 8.59 0.34 -2.91
N GLY A 135 9.67 0.39 -3.71
CA GLY A 135 11.05 0.27 -3.22
C GLY A 135 11.57 -1.17 -3.10
N LEU A 136 10.83 -2.16 -3.60
CA LEU A 136 11.26 -3.57 -3.59
C LEU A 136 11.99 -4.01 -4.87
N GLU A 137 12.22 -3.13 -5.85
CA GLU A 137 12.84 -3.48 -7.14
C GLU A 137 14.24 -4.10 -6.96
N GLY A 138 14.98 -3.68 -5.93
CA GLY A 138 16.30 -4.23 -5.60
C GLY A 138 16.27 -5.51 -4.77
N ILE A 139 15.18 -5.76 -4.05
CA ILE A 139 15.12 -6.74 -2.94
C ILE A 139 14.24 -7.94 -3.31
N TYR A 140 13.08 -7.71 -3.93
CA TYR A 140 12.15 -8.78 -4.30
C TYR A 140 12.52 -9.43 -5.63
N ARG A 141 12.43 -10.76 -5.70
CA ARG A 141 12.54 -11.56 -6.92
C ARG A 141 11.34 -12.51 -7.03
N SER A 142 10.63 -12.44 -8.15
CA SER A 142 9.49 -13.34 -8.39
C SER A 142 9.95 -14.70 -8.91
N CYS A 143 9.58 -15.76 -8.20
CA CYS A 143 9.66 -17.14 -8.67
C CYS A 143 8.55 -17.51 -9.66
N ASP A 144 7.50 -16.68 -9.78
CA ASP A 144 6.45 -16.94 -10.78
C ASP A 144 7.01 -16.80 -12.20
N GLN A 145 7.87 -15.80 -12.39
CA GLN A 145 8.48 -15.46 -13.68
C GLN A 145 9.85 -16.13 -13.87
N ASN A 146 10.51 -16.54 -12.79
CA ASN A 146 11.87 -17.08 -12.81
C ASN A 146 11.96 -18.42 -12.07
N LEU A 147 10.99 -19.31 -12.31
CA LEU A 147 10.90 -20.60 -11.61
C LEU A 147 12.21 -21.41 -11.71
N SER A 148 12.83 -21.47 -12.89
CA SER A 148 14.12 -22.17 -13.08
C SER A 148 15.19 -21.63 -12.15
N LEU A 149 15.36 -20.31 -12.09
CA LEU A 149 16.34 -19.67 -11.21
C LEU A 149 16.09 -20.01 -9.74
N CYS A 150 14.82 -19.98 -9.30
CA CYS A 150 14.50 -20.32 -7.91
C CYS A 150 14.83 -21.79 -7.58
N LEU A 151 14.55 -22.71 -8.51
CA LEU A 151 14.91 -24.12 -8.35
C LEU A 151 16.42 -24.33 -8.36
N ASP A 152 17.15 -23.63 -9.24
CA ASP A 152 18.62 -23.70 -9.33
C ASP A 152 19.30 -23.18 -8.05
N LEU A 153 18.65 -22.23 -7.36
CA LEU A 153 19.06 -21.73 -6.04
C LEU A 153 18.64 -22.63 -4.88
N GLY A 154 17.98 -23.77 -5.14
CA GLY A 154 17.51 -24.70 -4.11
C GLY A 154 16.32 -24.18 -3.30
N ILE A 155 15.53 -23.25 -3.85
CA ILE A 155 14.39 -22.66 -3.15
C ILE A 155 13.19 -23.60 -3.24
N GLU A 156 12.92 -24.31 -2.14
CA GLU A 156 11.78 -25.23 -2.03
C GLU A 156 10.51 -24.56 -1.47
N LYS A 157 10.69 -23.48 -0.71
CA LYS A 157 9.62 -22.75 -0.02
C LYS A 157 9.87 -21.25 -0.11
N VAL A 158 8.78 -20.49 -0.23
CA VAL A 158 8.80 -19.04 -0.29
C VAL A 158 7.89 -18.43 0.80
N PRO A 159 8.17 -17.20 1.28
CA PRO A 159 9.30 -16.36 0.92
C PRO A 159 10.65 -16.93 1.39
N PHE A 160 11.69 -16.72 0.60
CA PHE A 160 13.03 -17.21 0.85
C PHE A 160 14.03 -16.07 0.78
N TRP A 161 14.73 -15.81 1.86
CA TRP A 161 15.69 -14.73 2.00
C TRP A 161 17.11 -15.22 1.73
N VAL A 162 17.83 -14.48 0.90
CA VAL A 162 19.26 -14.63 0.67
C VAL A 162 19.96 -13.47 1.39
N LEU A 163 20.67 -13.80 2.48
CA LEU A 163 21.49 -12.87 3.24
C LEU A 163 22.98 -13.21 3.01
N PRO A 164 23.93 -12.31 3.35
CA PRO A 164 25.35 -12.54 3.10
C PRO A 164 25.91 -13.86 3.67
N ASP A 165 25.48 -14.22 4.88
CA ASP A 165 26.06 -15.36 5.62
C ASP A 165 25.14 -16.59 5.70
N ARG A 166 23.88 -16.43 5.33
CA ARG A 166 22.86 -17.49 5.48
C ARG A 166 21.65 -17.23 4.61
N ASN A 167 20.93 -18.30 4.32
CA ASN A 167 19.61 -18.21 3.74
C ASN A 167 18.55 -18.54 4.80
N LEU A 168 17.40 -17.88 4.72
CA LEU A 168 16.28 -18.08 5.65
C LEU A 168 14.99 -18.31 4.86
N THR A 169 14.11 -19.15 5.40
CA THR A 169 12.81 -19.42 4.81
C THR A 169 11.72 -18.90 5.74
N GLY A 170 10.68 -18.31 5.15
CA GLY A 170 9.52 -17.80 5.86
C GLY A 170 9.51 -16.28 5.95
N VAL A 171 8.43 -15.79 6.55
CA VAL A 171 8.18 -14.36 6.74
C VAL A 171 9.03 -13.85 7.90
N LEU A 172 9.73 -12.74 7.67
CA LEU A 172 10.53 -12.02 8.67
C LEU A 172 9.92 -10.65 8.92
N THR A 173 9.82 -10.30 10.19
CA THR A 173 9.47 -8.95 10.64
C THR A 173 10.61 -7.97 10.34
N LEU A 174 10.30 -6.68 10.32
CA LEU A 174 11.32 -5.63 10.17
C LEU A 174 12.39 -5.73 11.26
N GLN A 175 11.99 -5.96 12.52
CA GLN A 175 12.92 -6.09 13.64
C GLN A 175 13.85 -7.30 13.49
N GLU A 176 13.34 -8.44 13.03
CA GLU A 176 14.17 -9.61 12.75
C GLU A 176 15.19 -9.30 11.66
N LEU A 177 14.74 -8.72 10.54
CA LEU A 177 15.65 -8.30 9.47
C LEU A 177 16.70 -7.32 9.98
N SER A 178 16.31 -6.30 10.74
CA SER A 178 17.24 -5.34 11.36
C SER A 178 18.30 -6.03 12.22
N ASN A 179 17.89 -6.96 13.08
CA ASN A 179 18.81 -7.72 13.93
C ASN A 179 19.74 -8.65 13.12
N LEU A 180 19.27 -9.17 12.00
CA LEU A 180 20.01 -10.11 11.14
C LEU A 180 21.00 -9.40 10.21
N THR A 181 20.71 -8.15 9.81
CA THR A 181 21.43 -7.43 8.75
C THR A 181 22.19 -6.21 9.27
N GLY A 182 21.83 -5.70 10.44
CA GLY A 182 22.34 -4.44 10.98
C GLY A 182 21.70 -3.18 10.37
N CYS A 183 20.72 -3.33 9.47
CA CYS A 183 19.99 -2.18 8.93
C CYS A 183 18.99 -1.63 9.96
N GLU A 184 19.10 -0.34 10.29
CA GLU A 184 18.23 0.32 11.27
C GLU A 184 16.87 0.71 10.66
N ILE A 185 15.81 0.66 11.50
CA ILE A 185 14.40 0.99 11.18
C ILE A 185 14.02 2.32 11.81
#